data_AF-A0A936A2B0-F1
#
_entry.id   AF-A0A936A2B0-F1
#
_cell.length_a   1.000
_cell.length_b   1.000
_cell.length_c   1.000
_cell.angle_alpha   90.00
_cell.angle_beta   90.00
_cell.angle_gamma   90.00
#
_symmetry.space_group_name_H-M   'P 1'
#
loop_
_entity.id
_entity.type
_entity.pdbx_description
1 polymer ?
#
loop_
_entity_poly.entity_id
_entity_poly.type
_entity_poly.pdbx_seq_one_letter_code
_entity_poly.pdbx_strand_id
1 'polypeptide(L)'
;MNGNRLCLTAGALLLAACSSQGGEGPTPEQFKAALDAQLQALRPGGMTERTVLFENVRVGKSNGPRHSFSVTATVHDYGPGYPSNGYYGQTCVGRMDNWIFEMVPNAMGDWVVQGRMTVTDNECRNNPAEGQAAVPVTSLAGQRAAAVAMPPPPEGGSLALGEYACYGTGSQLMAGMGFVLSSDGSYADLDDDRGGNWQYDEGSASIRFSGGFLDGQRGSGVSAEGFAITDTVSCEPY
;
A
#
# COMPACT_ATOMS: atom_id res chain seq x y z
N MET A 1 12.21 -34.08 43.96
CA MET A 1 13.35 -35.00 44.16
C MET A 1 14.08 -35.18 42.83
N ASN A 2 15.33 -34.73 42.81
CA ASN A 2 16.48 -35.04 41.95
C ASN A 2 16.32 -35.42 40.47
N GLY A 3 17.04 -34.66 39.64
CA GLY A 3 17.45 -35.09 38.30
C GLY A 3 18.38 -34.09 37.60
N ASN A 4 19.55 -33.79 38.17
CA ASN A 4 20.62 -33.02 37.51
C ASN A 4 21.25 -33.84 36.37
N ARG A 5 21.39 -33.25 35.18
CA ARG A 5 22.43 -33.61 34.19
C ARG A 5 23.01 -32.35 33.55
N LEU A 6 24.28 -32.07 33.85
CA LEU A 6 25.15 -31.19 33.06
C LEU A 6 25.58 -31.94 31.78
N CYS A 7 25.57 -31.25 30.64
CA CYS A 7 26.41 -31.60 29.49
C CYS A 7 26.83 -30.36 28.69
N LEU A 8 28.15 -30.21 28.59
CA LEU A 8 29.02 -29.57 27.60
C LEU A 8 28.70 -28.20 26.97
N THR A 9 29.73 -27.35 27.11
CA THR A 9 30.12 -26.21 26.28
C THR A 9 30.36 -26.57 24.81
N ALA A 10 29.75 -25.85 23.86
CA ALA A 10 30.35 -25.33 22.62
C ALA A 10 29.27 -24.68 21.75
N GLY A 11 29.58 -23.52 21.17
CA GLY A 11 28.78 -22.89 20.12
C GLY A 11 28.16 -21.58 20.58
N ALA A 12 28.81 -20.48 20.21
CA ALA A 12 28.16 -19.18 20.16
C ALA A 12 26.98 -19.29 19.19
N LEU A 13 25.78 -19.57 19.72
CA LEU A 13 24.55 -19.28 19.00
C LEU A 13 24.49 -17.75 18.87
N LEU A 14 24.73 -17.25 17.66
CA LEU A 14 24.03 -16.05 17.23
C LEU A 14 22.54 -16.36 17.42
N LEU A 15 21.98 -15.85 18.51
CA LEU A 15 20.56 -15.57 18.60
C LEU A 15 20.28 -14.55 17.49
N ALA A 16 20.05 -15.03 16.28
CA ALA A 16 19.21 -14.33 15.35
C ALA A 16 17.87 -14.18 16.08
N ALA A 17 17.67 -12.99 16.64
CA ALA A 17 16.38 -12.57 17.11
C ALA A 17 15.46 -12.62 15.89
N CYS A 18 14.78 -13.76 15.70
CA CYS A 18 13.50 -13.77 15.02
C CYS A 18 12.56 -13.02 15.95
N SER A 19 12.66 -11.70 15.94
CA SER A 19 11.56 -10.84 16.35
C SER A 19 10.51 -10.99 15.27
N SER A 20 9.76 -12.09 15.29
CA SER A 20 8.42 -12.09 14.70
C SER A 20 7.52 -11.28 15.64
N GLN A 21 7.82 -9.99 15.75
CA GLN A 21 6.81 -9.02 16.12
C GLN A 21 5.90 -8.96 14.91
N GLY A 22 4.70 -9.54 15.03
CA GLY A 22 3.59 -9.22 14.14
C GLY A 22 3.35 -7.72 14.25
N GLY A 23 3.99 -6.95 13.38
CA GLY A 23 3.80 -5.51 13.27
C GLY A 23 2.52 -5.22 12.50
N GLU A 24 1.75 -4.25 12.98
CA GLU A 24 0.45 -3.75 12.50
C GLU A 24 0.50 -3.12 11.09
N GLY A 25 1.13 -3.77 10.11
CA GLY A 25 1.20 -3.35 8.71
C GLY A 25 2.61 -3.06 8.17
N PRO A 26 2.72 -2.60 6.91
CA PRO A 26 3.98 -2.26 6.28
C PRO A 26 4.72 -1.10 6.95
N THR A 27 6.05 -1.21 7.04
CA THR A 27 6.90 -0.12 7.53
C THR A 27 7.11 0.97 6.47
N PRO A 28 7.53 2.19 6.84
CA PRO A 28 7.92 3.23 5.88
C PRO A 28 8.98 2.77 4.89
N GLU A 29 9.93 1.93 5.32
CA GLU A 29 11.00 1.40 4.48
C GLU A 29 10.46 0.41 3.44
N GLN A 30 9.51 -0.44 3.83
CA GLN A 30 8.81 -1.35 2.92
C GLN A 30 7.98 -0.58 1.91
N PHE A 31 7.25 0.44 2.37
CA PHE A 31 6.51 1.35 1.50
C PHE A 31 7.44 2.06 0.49
N LYS A 32 8.56 2.63 0.94
CA LYS A 32 9.54 3.30 0.05
C LYS A 32 10.04 2.35 -1.03
N ALA A 33 10.38 1.10 -0.67
CA ALA A 33 10.85 0.11 -1.63
C ALA A 33 9.76 -0.29 -2.64
N ALA A 34 8.52 -0.47 -2.19
CA ALA A 34 7.39 -0.78 -3.08
C ALA A 34 7.06 0.39 -4.03
N LEU A 35 7.02 1.62 -3.51
CA LEU A 35 6.76 2.82 -4.32
C LEU A 35 7.91 3.09 -5.31
N ASP A 36 9.18 2.94 -4.90
CA ASP A 36 10.31 3.05 -5.82
C ASP A 36 10.17 2.04 -6.97
N ALA A 37 9.93 0.77 -6.68
CA ALA A 37 9.78 -0.26 -7.71
C ALA A 37 8.67 0.07 -8.72
N GLN A 38 7.51 0.54 -8.26
CA GLN A 38 6.42 0.95 -9.15
C GLN A 38 6.77 2.18 -9.99
N LEU A 39 7.40 3.19 -9.39
CA LEU A 39 7.83 4.38 -10.13
C LEU A 39 8.92 4.04 -11.16
N GLN A 40 9.83 3.12 -10.87
CA GLN A 40 10.83 2.63 -11.83
C GLN A 40 10.16 1.94 -13.03
N ALA A 41 9.12 1.15 -12.81
CA ALA A 41 8.35 0.51 -13.88
C ALA A 41 7.63 1.52 -14.79
N LEU A 42 7.32 2.71 -14.27
CA LEU A 42 6.66 3.80 -14.99
C LEU A 42 7.64 4.82 -15.60
N ARG A 43 8.91 4.44 -15.81
CA ARG A 43 9.90 5.34 -16.41
C ARG A 43 9.43 5.78 -17.82
N PRO A 44 9.42 7.09 -18.12
CA PRO A 44 8.97 7.62 -19.41
C PRO A 44 9.83 7.10 -20.57
N GLY A 45 9.20 6.96 -21.73
CA GLY A 45 9.90 6.67 -22.97
C GLY A 45 10.96 7.74 -23.27
N GLY A 46 12.15 7.32 -23.72
CA GLY A 46 13.28 8.21 -23.98
C GLY A 46 14.19 8.48 -22.77
N MET A 47 13.79 8.07 -21.56
CA MET A 47 14.62 8.11 -20.36
C MET A 47 15.30 6.76 -20.12
N THR A 48 16.60 6.78 -19.85
CA THR A 48 17.39 5.57 -19.58
C THR A 48 17.53 5.29 -18.09
N GLU A 49 17.44 6.34 -17.26
CA GLU A 49 17.53 6.23 -15.81
C GLU A 49 16.39 7.00 -15.15
N ARG A 50 15.84 6.42 -14.08
CA ARG A 50 14.97 7.08 -13.12
C ARG A 50 15.56 6.89 -11.74
N THR A 51 15.61 7.96 -10.96
CA THR A 51 16.00 7.93 -9.55
C THR A 51 14.88 8.54 -8.71
N VAL A 52 14.43 7.82 -7.69
CA VAL A 52 13.49 8.35 -6.69
C VAL A 52 14.25 8.63 -5.40
N LEU A 53 14.09 9.85 -4.88
CA LEU A 53 14.71 10.30 -3.64
C LEU A 53 13.62 10.68 -2.63
N PHE A 54 13.56 9.94 -1.53
CA PHE A 54 12.59 10.18 -0.47
C PHE A 54 13.18 11.16 0.54
N GLU A 55 12.51 12.29 0.75
CA GLU A 55 12.87 13.28 1.77
C GLU A 55 12.15 12.98 3.08
N ASN A 56 10.86 12.67 2.99
CA ASN A 56 10.03 12.39 4.15
C ASN A 56 8.93 11.40 3.78
N VAL A 57 8.71 10.41 4.63
CA VAL A 57 7.59 9.47 4.54
C VAL A 57 7.01 9.34 5.93
N ARG A 58 5.74 9.73 6.07
CA ARG A 58 5.01 9.66 7.34
C ARG A 58 3.91 8.62 7.23
N VAL A 59 3.86 7.72 8.20
CA VAL A 59 2.74 6.79 8.35
C VAL A 59 1.47 7.58 8.65
N GLY A 60 0.42 7.30 7.90
CA GLY A 60 -0.92 7.86 8.05
C GLY A 60 -1.82 6.95 8.88
N LYS A 61 -3.12 7.00 8.58
CA LYS A 61 -4.09 6.09 9.19
C LYS A 61 -3.94 4.70 8.55
N SER A 62 -4.10 3.67 9.37
CA SER A 62 -4.30 2.30 8.90
C SER A 62 -5.78 1.95 9.02
N ASN A 63 -6.28 1.20 8.05
CA ASN A 63 -7.66 0.80 7.96
C ASN A 63 -7.72 -0.65 7.46
N GLY A 64 -7.69 -1.59 8.42
CA GLY A 64 -7.49 -3.01 8.14
C GLY A 64 -6.19 -3.23 7.35
N PRO A 65 -6.24 -3.79 6.13
CA PRO A 65 -5.08 -4.05 5.28
C PRO A 65 -4.60 -2.81 4.51
N ARG A 66 -5.30 -1.68 4.62
CA ARG A 66 -4.95 -0.44 3.93
C ARG A 66 -4.12 0.44 4.84
N HIS A 67 -2.92 0.79 4.39
CA HIS A 67 -1.99 1.59 5.17
C HIS A 67 -1.65 2.86 4.39
N SER A 68 -2.10 4.02 4.88
CA SER A 68 -1.82 5.29 4.21
C SER A 68 -0.42 5.82 4.55
N PHE A 69 0.21 6.49 3.59
CA PHE A 69 1.50 7.16 3.75
C PHE A 69 1.46 8.55 3.11
N SER A 70 1.98 9.56 3.81
CA SER A 70 2.22 10.88 3.25
C SER A 70 3.69 11.01 2.84
N VAL A 71 3.93 11.40 1.59
CA VAL A 71 5.23 11.31 0.93
C VAL A 71 5.66 12.66 0.38
N THR A 72 6.87 13.06 0.74
CA THR A 72 7.64 14.08 0.03
C THR A 72 8.84 13.40 -0.60
N ALA A 73 8.89 13.43 -1.94
CA ALA A 73 9.92 12.76 -2.72
C ALA A 73 10.22 13.54 -4.01
N THR A 74 11.41 13.33 -4.54
CA THR A 74 11.86 13.87 -5.81
C THR A 74 12.05 12.72 -6.80
N VAL A 75 11.48 12.86 -8.00
CA VAL A 75 11.68 11.95 -9.14
C VAL A 75 12.63 12.65 -10.11
N HIS A 76 13.75 12.00 -10.40
CA HIS A 76 14.76 12.45 -11.35
C HIS A 76 14.79 11.47 -12.51
N ASP A 77 14.56 11.98 -13.72
CA ASP A 77 14.61 11.21 -14.95
C ASP A 77 15.73 11.73 -15.85
N TYR A 78 16.60 10.84 -16.31
CA TYR A 78 17.70 11.17 -17.20
C TYR A 78 17.55 10.46 -18.55
N GLY A 79 17.60 11.26 -19.62
CA GLY A 79 17.66 10.80 -21.00
C GLY A 79 18.92 11.33 -21.70
N PRO A 80 19.81 10.47 -22.24
CA PRO A 80 21.07 10.88 -22.87
C PRO A 80 20.88 11.49 -24.27
N GLY A 81 19.69 11.37 -24.85
CA GLY A 81 19.39 11.85 -26.21
C GLY A 81 20.05 11.03 -27.31
N TYR A 82 20.45 11.72 -28.38
CA TYR A 82 21.19 11.22 -29.53
C TYR A 82 22.47 12.07 -29.74
N PRO A 83 23.53 11.84 -28.94
CA PRO A 83 24.73 12.66 -28.95
C PRO A 83 25.43 12.74 -30.31
N SER A 84 25.36 11.66 -31.10
CA SER A 84 25.90 11.60 -32.47
C SER A 84 25.29 12.65 -33.41
N ASN A 85 24.06 13.11 -33.13
CA ASN A 85 23.37 14.16 -33.88
C ASN A 85 23.40 15.51 -33.15
N GLY A 86 24.21 15.66 -32.10
CA GLY A 86 24.28 16.87 -31.28
C GLY A 86 23.09 17.10 -30.35
N TYR A 87 22.22 16.10 -30.16
CA TYR A 87 21.08 16.19 -29.23
C TYR A 87 21.41 15.45 -27.93
N TYR A 88 21.74 16.16 -26.85
CA TYR A 88 22.21 15.55 -25.60
C TYR A 88 21.08 15.09 -24.65
N GLY A 89 19.82 15.15 -25.09
CA GLY A 89 18.66 14.77 -24.30
C GLY A 89 18.40 15.74 -23.15
N GLN A 90 17.67 15.27 -22.14
CA GLN A 90 17.17 16.10 -21.05
C GLN A 90 17.27 15.38 -19.71
N THR A 91 17.37 16.18 -18.66
CA THR A 91 17.11 15.75 -17.29
C THR A 91 15.81 16.42 -16.83
N CYS A 92 14.87 15.63 -16.34
CA CYS A 92 13.62 16.11 -15.77
C CYS A 92 13.58 15.85 -14.27
N VAL A 93 13.14 16.85 -13.50
CA VAL A 93 12.97 16.73 -12.05
C VAL A 93 11.53 17.07 -11.69
N GLY A 94 10.86 16.13 -11.03
CA GLY A 94 9.53 16.27 -10.49
C GLY A 94 9.54 16.16 -8.98
N ARG A 95 8.68 16.90 -8.29
CA ARG A 95 8.50 16.83 -6.84
C ARG A 95 7.10 16.34 -6.48
N MET A 96 7.05 15.36 -5.58
CA MET A 96 5.88 15.01 -4.79
C MET A 96 5.98 15.76 -3.47
N ASP A 97 4.95 16.53 -3.11
CA ASP A 97 4.92 17.26 -1.84
C ASP A 97 3.70 16.86 -1.01
N ASN A 98 3.95 16.11 0.07
CA ASN A 98 2.93 15.55 0.96
C ASN A 98 1.83 14.77 0.22
N TRP A 99 2.17 14.08 -0.87
CA TRP A 99 1.22 13.24 -1.60
C TRP A 99 0.81 12.06 -0.75
N ILE A 100 -0.45 11.68 -0.83
CA ILE A 100 -1.00 10.54 -0.09
C ILE A 100 -1.02 9.31 -1.00
N PHE A 101 -0.52 8.21 -0.46
CA PHE A 101 -0.54 6.89 -1.07
C PHE A 101 -1.12 5.89 -0.08
N GLU A 102 -1.65 4.79 -0.60
CA GLU A 102 -2.07 3.64 0.20
C GLU A 102 -1.22 2.43 -0.20
N MET A 103 -0.81 1.63 0.79
CA MET A 103 -0.23 0.32 0.56
C MET A 103 -1.24 -0.72 0.98
N VAL A 104 -1.62 -1.59 0.03
CA VAL A 104 -2.67 -2.58 0.19
C VAL A 104 -2.19 -3.92 -0.40
N PRO A 105 -2.60 -5.08 0.16
CA PRO A 105 -2.39 -6.36 -0.51
C PRO A 105 -3.34 -6.46 -1.71
N ASN A 106 -2.86 -6.99 -2.83
CA ASN A 106 -3.69 -7.36 -3.97
C ASN A 106 -4.35 -8.74 -3.74
N ALA A 107 -5.18 -9.20 -4.69
CA ALA A 107 -5.86 -10.50 -4.60
C ALA A 107 -4.92 -11.72 -4.48
N MET A 108 -3.65 -11.59 -4.88
CA MET A 108 -2.61 -12.63 -4.76
C MET A 108 -1.81 -12.52 -3.44
N GLY A 109 -2.10 -11.51 -2.62
CA GLY A 109 -1.37 -11.21 -1.39
C GLY A 109 -0.10 -10.37 -1.58
N ASP A 110 0.21 -9.91 -2.80
CA ASP A 110 1.34 -9.01 -3.00
C ASP A 110 0.97 -7.59 -2.59
N TRP A 111 1.87 -6.93 -1.86
CA TRP A 111 1.67 -5.54 -1.51
C TRP A 111 1.83 -4.63 -2.74
N VAL A 112 0.81 -3.81 -3.01
CA VAL A 112 0.81 -2.80 -4.05
C VAL A 112 0.62 -1.42 -3.44
N VAL A 113 1.28 -0.42 -4.03
CA VAL A 113 1.04 0.98 -3.71
C VAL A 113 0.00 1.54 -4.68
N GLN A 114 -0.97 2.27 -4.13
CA GLN A 114 -2.03 2.99 -4.82
C GLN A 114 -1.91 4.48 -4.55
N GLY A 115 -2.28 5.30 -5.52
CA GLY A 115 -2.21 6.76 -5.45
C GLY A 115 -1.74 7.36 -6.76
N ARG A 116 -1.51 8.67 -6.75
CA ARG A 116 -1.05 9.41 -7.93
C ARG A 116 0.40 9.03 -8.25
N MET A 117 0.63 8.39 -9.39
CA MET A 117 1.96 7.92 -9.82
C MET A 117 2.68 8.83 -10.83
N THR A 118 2.04 9.93 -11.24
CA THR A 118 2.59 10.83 -12.27
C THR A 118 2.72 12.25 -11.73
N VAL A 119 3.95 12.72 -11.61
CA VAL A 119 4.28 14.13 -11.39
C VAL A 119 4.12 14.87 -12.71
N THR A 120 3.21 15.84 -12.75
CA THR A 120 2.87 16.61 -13.97
C THR A 120 3.72 17.87 -14.11
N ASP A 121 4.22 18.39 -13.00
CA ASP A 121 4.87 19.69 -12.93
C ASP A 121 6.40 19.50 -12.93
N ASN A 122 6.88 18.70 -13.89
CA ASN A 122 8.31 18.37 -13.99
C ASN A 122 9.07 19.50 -14.69
N GLU A 123 10.20 19.90 -14.14
CA GLU A 123 11.12 20.81 -14.79
C GLU A 123 12.15 20.02 -15.59
N CYS A 124 12.08 20.13 -16.93
CA CYS A 124 13.02 19.48 -17.83
C CYS A 124 14.05 20.48 -18.36
N ARG A 125 15.33 20.13 -18.28
CA ARG A 125 16.46 20.93 -18.76
C ARG A 125 17.31 20.11 -19.72
N ASN A 126 17.78 20.73 -20.80
CA ASN A 126 18.69 20.09 -21.75
C ASN A 126 20.01 19.77 -21.07
N ASN A 127 20.51 18.56 -21.31
CA ASN A 127 21.81 18.14 -20.82
C ASN A 127 22.93 18.92 -21.52
N PRO A 128 24.00 19.30 -20.79
CA PRO A 128 25.12 20.05 -21.38
C PRO A 128 25.99 19.19 -22.30
N ALA A 129 26.06 17.88 -22.08
CA ALA A 129 26.84 16.94 -22.86
C ALA A 129 26.36 15.50 -22.65
N GLU A 130 26.85 14.58 -23.47
CA GLU A 130 26.67 13.14 -23.28
C GLU A 130 27.17 12.69 -21.89
N GLY A 131 26.38 11.86 -21.22
CA GLY A 131 26.70 11.37 -19.88
C GLY A 131 26.61 12.40 -18.76
N GLN A 132 26.24 13.66 -19.04
CA GLN A 132 26.13 14.72 -18.04
C GLN A 132 24.67 15.14 -17.86
N ALA A 133 24.13 14.91 -16.67
CA ALA A 133 22.79 15.39 -16.33
C ALA A 133 22.80 16.91 -16.11
N ALA A 134 21.81 17.63 -16.64
CA ALA A 134 21.62 19.06 -16.39
C ALA A 134 21.35 19.36 -14.90
N VAL A 135 20.75 18.39 -14.20
CA VAL A 135 20.55 18.42 -12.74
C VAL A 135 21.15 17.14 -12.17
N PRO A 136 22.28 17.20 -11.43
CA PRO A 136 22.89 16.02 -10.86
C PRO A 136 22.07 15.51 -9.67
N VAL A 137 21.93 14.19 -9.56
CA VAL A 137 21.22 13.52 -8.45
C VAL A 137 21.76 13.97 -7.09
N THR A 138 23.06 14.21 -6.98
CA THR A 138 23.72 14.66 -5.73
C THR A 138 23.35 16.06 -5.29
N SER A 139 22.75 16.89 -6.15
CA SER A 139 22.22 18.21 -5.77
C SER A 139 20.79 18.18 -5.23
N LEU A 140 20.13 17.02 -5.32
CA LEU A 140 18.74 16.85 -4.92
C LEU A 140 18.64 16.35 -3.48
N ALA A 141 17.57 16.73 -2.80
CA ALA A 141 17.29 16.30 -1.45
C ALA A 141 16.71 14.87 -1.42
N GLY A 142 16.88 14.21 -0.28
CA GLY A 142 16.34 12.88 -0.02
C GLY A 142 17.32 11.74 -0.25
N GLN A 143 16.83 10.52 -0.07
CA GLN A 143 17.62 9.30 -0.14
C GLN A 143 16.89 8.24 -0.98
N ARG A 144 17.67 7.41 -1.68
CA ARG A 144 17.12 6.23 -2.38
C ARG A 144 16.54 5.25 -1.37
N ALA A 145 15.49 4.53 -1.76
CA ALA A 145 14.98 3.43 -0.96
C ALA A 145 16.06 2.35 -0.76
N ALA A 146 16.11 1.76 0.43
CA ALA A 146 16.87 0.54 0.65
C ALA A 146 16.09 -0.66 0.13
N ALA A 147 16.80 -1.67 -0.39
CA ALA A 147 16.19 -2.95 -0.67
C ALA A 147 15.81 -3.62 0.66
N VAL A 148 14.51 -3.83 0.88
CA VAL A 148 13.97 -4.50 2.07
C VAL A 148 12.96 -5.57 1.66
N ALA A 149 12.87 -6.63 2.45
CA ALA A 149 11.86 -7.67 2.23
C ALA A 149 10.46 -7.11 2.53
N MET A 150 9.50 -7.41 1.65
CA MET A 150 8.10 -7.06 1.88
C MET A 150 7.53 -7.84 3.07
N PRO A 151 6.58 -7.26 3.82
CA PRO A 151 5.92 -8.01 4.88
C PRO A 151 5.12 -9.15 4.26
N PRO A 152 4.93 -10.27 4.97
CA PRO A 152 3.98 -11.29 4.52
C PRO A 152 2.59 -10.64 4.35
N PRO A 153 1.78 -11.09 3.39
CA PRO A 153 0.37 -10.69 3.36
C PRO A 153 -0.30 -11.00 4.70
N PRO A 154 -1.32 -10.21 5.09
CA PRO A 154 -2.20 -10.62 6.19
C PRO A 154 -2.79 -12.01 5.90
N GLU A 155 -2.80 -12.90 6.91
CA GLU A 155 -3.11 -14.33 6.77
C GLU A 155 -4.61 -14.60 6.71
N GLY A 156 -5.25 -14.20 5.61
CA GLY A 156 -6.67 -14.38 5.34
C GLY A 156 -7.27 -13.06 4.89
N GLY A 157 -8.43 -13.13 4.23
CA GLY A 157 -9.06 -12.03 3.52
C GLY A 157 -8.85 -10.65 4.16
N SER A 158 -8.38 -9.69 3.38
CA SER A 158 -7.99 -8.39 3.90
C SER A 158 -9.24 -7.52 4.04
N LEU A 159 -9.99 -7.61 5.15
CA LEU A 159 -11.18 -6.77 5.34
C LEU A 159 -10.77 -5.29 5.48
N ALA A 160 -11.08 -4.47 4.47
CA ALA A 160 -11.00 -3.02 4.63
C ALA A 160 -12.09 -2.55 5.60
N LEU A 161 -11.82 -1.57 6.46
CA LEU A 161 -12.88 -0.87 7.20
C LEU A 161 -13.21 0.43 6.44
N GLY A 162 -14.07 1.28 6.99
CA GLY A 162 -14.50 2.51 6.33
C GLY A 162 -15.76 2.31 5.49
N GLU A 163 -15.98 3.21 4.55
CA GLU A 163 -17.19 3.26 3.75
C GLU A 163 -17.23 2.12 2.72
N TYR A 164 -18.39 1.51 2.57
CA TYR A 164 -18.69 0.46 1.62
C TYR A 164 -19.90 0.86 0.78
N ALA A 165 -19.82 0.64 -0.52
CA ALA A 165 -20.95 0.64 -1.42
C ALA A 165 -21.34 -0.81 -1.73
N CYS A 166 -22.64 -1.14 -1.65
CA CYS A 166 -23.15 -2.44 -2.06
C CYS A 166 -24.04 -2.32 -3.28
N TYR A 167 -23.84 -3.24 -4.22
CA TYR A 167 -24.56 -3.31 -5.48
C TYR A 167 -25.30 -4.63 -5.55
N GLY A 168 -26.56 -4.57 -6.01
CA GLY A 168 -27.42 -5.73 -6.17
C GLY A 168 -28.22 -5.68 -7.48
N THR A 169 -28.58 -6.85 -8.02
CA THR A 169 -29.52 -6.97 -9.15
C THR A 169 -30.88 -7.47 -8.68
N GLY A 170 -31.96 -7.01 -9.32
CA GLY A 170 -33.31 -7.58 -9.11
C GLY A 170 -34.01 -7.20 -7.79
N SER A 171 -33.82 -5.98 -7.28
CA SER A 171 -34.47 -5.45 -6.05
C SER A 171 -34.12 -6.16 -4.72
N GLN A 172 -33.21 -7.13 -4.74
CA GLN A 172 -32.68 -7.76 -3.52
C GLN A 172 -31.45 -6.98 -3.06
N LEU A 173 -31.60 -6.29 -1.92
CA LEU A 173 -30.67 -5.34 -1.29
C LEU A 173 -30.42 -4.04 -2.08
N MET A 174 -31.31 -3.07 -1.87
CA MET A 174 -30.97 -1.66 -2.01
C MET A 174 -30.43 -1.13 -0.68
N ALA A 175 -29.18 -1.46 -0.33
CA ALA A 175 -28.38 -0.58 0.51
C ALA A 175 -27.97 0.62 -0.36
N GLY A 176 -28.97 1.39 -0.82
CA GLY A 176 -28.79 2.50 -1.76
C GLY A 176 -28.03 3.69 -1.18
N MET A 177 -27.38 3.52 -0.02
CA MET A 177 -26.67 4.54 0.71
C MET A 177 -25.44 3.98 1.43
N GLY A 178 -24.87 2.83 1.03
CA GLY A 178 -23.64 2.32 1.64
C GLY A 178 -23.69 2.08 3.16
N PHE A 179 -22.53 1.82 3.76
CA PHE A 179 -22.35 1.73 5.21
C PHE A 179 -20.89 1.92 5.60
N VAL A 180 -20.63 2.23 6.86
CA VAL A 180 -19.27 2.36 7.39
C VAL A 180 -18.97 1.20 8.33
N LEU A 181 -17.87 0.48 8.10
CA LEU A 181 -17.28 -0.43 9.09
C LEU A 181 -16.31 0.35 9.98
N SER A 182 -16.51 0.31 11.29
CA SER A 182 -15.63 0.94 12.27
C SER A 182 -14.69 -0.10 12.89
N SER A 183 -13.48 0.34 13.27
CA SER A 183 -12.45 -0.52 13.87
C SER A 183 -12.80 -1.08 15.25
N ASP A 184 -13.82 -0.55 15.91
CA ASP A 184 -14.33 -1.04 17.19
C ASP A 184 -15.30 -2.22 17.05
N GLY A 185 -15.53 -2.70 15.82
CA GLY A 185 -16.46 -3.79 15.52
C GLY A 185 -17.90 -3.33 15.27
N SER A 186 -18.16 -2.02 15.22
CA SER A 186 -19.47 -1.46 14.87
C SER A 186 -19.59 -1.16 13.37
N TYR A 187 -20.82 -1.11 12.87
CA TYR A 187 -21.14 -0.55 11.55
C TYR A 187 -22.41 0.30 11.60
N ALA A 188 -22.51 1.29 10.72
CA ALA A 188 -23.69 2.16 10.59
C ALA A 188 -23.95 2.52 9.12
N ASP A 189 -25.18 2.92 8.78
CA ASP A 189 -25.47 3.57 7.49
C ASP A 189 -24.82 4.96 7.42
N LEU A 190 -24.78 5.56 6.22
CA LEU A 190 -24.05 6.82 5.99
C LEU A 190 -24.59 8.03 6.74
N ASP A 191 -25.82 7.97 7.23
CA ASP A 191 -26.44 8.97 8.11
C ASP A 191 -26.29 8.64 9.62
N ASP A 192 -25.62 7.55 9.98
CA ASP A 192 -25.36 7.10 11.36
C ASP A 192 -26.62 6.79 12.18
N ASP A 193 -27.77 6.62 11.51
CA ASP A 193 -29.08 6.46 12.14
C ASP A 193 -29.42 4.98 12.43
N ARG A 194 -28.85 4.03 11.68
CA ARG A 194 -29.06 2.59 11.86
C ARG A 194 -27.74 1.86 11.78
N GLY A 195 -27.42 1.11 12.84
CA GLY A 195 -26.18 0.36 12.92
C GLY A 195 -26.26 -0.90 13.76
N GLY A 196 -25.18 -1.66 13.74
CA GLY A 196 -25.02 -2.89 14.48
C GLY A 196 -23.55 -3.23 14.68
N ASN A 197 -23.24 -4.51 14.88
CA ASN A 197 -21.88 -5.02 15.01
C ASN A 197 -21.54 -5.95 13.86
N TRP A 198 -20.26 -5.99 13.50
CA TRP A 198 -19.71 -6.93 12.55
C TRP A 198 -18.63 -7.79 13.20
N GLN A 199 -18.43 -8.99 12.65
CA GLN A 199 -17.35 -9.88 13.03
C GLN A 199 -16.73 -10.48 11.78
N TYR A 200 -15.40 -10.38 11.69
CA TYR A 200 -14.62 -10.96 10.62
C TYR A 200 -13.97 -12.27 11.05
N ASP A 201 -14.14 -13.32 10.24
CA ASP A 201 -13.47 -14.60 10.37
C ASP A 201 -12.48 -14.75 9.22
N GLU A 202 -11.21 -14.54 9.56
CA GLU A 202 -10.08 -14.57 8.65
C GLU A 202 -9.86 -15.96 8.04
N GLY A 203 -10.06 -17.03 8.83
CA GLY A 203 -9.85 -18.40 8.38
C GLY A 203 -10.89 -18.87 7.34
N SER A 204 -12.07 -18.26 7.34
CA SER A 204 -13.11 -18.55 6.33
C SER A 204 -13.35 -17.42 5.33
N ALA A 205 -12.53 -16.36 5.38
CA ALA A 205 -12.71 -15.13 4.60
C ALA A 205 -14.18 -14.67 4.57
N SER A 206 -14.81 -14.60 5.74
CA SER A 206 -16.23 -14.28 5.87
C SER A 206 -16.49 -13.23 6.94
N ILE A 207 -17.45 -12.36 6.69
CA ILE A 207 -17.89 -11.31 7.62
C ILE A 207 -19.34 -11.58 8.00
N ARG A 208 -19.70 -11.40 9.27
CA ARG A 208 -21.06 -11.54 9.77
C ARG A 208 -21.54 -10.24 10.37
N PHE A 209 -22.81 -9.92 10.17
CA PHE A 209 -23.46 -8.73 10.69
C PHE A 209 -24.53 -9.09 11.70
N SER A 210 -24.65 -8.28 12.75
CA SER A 210 -25.64 -8.47 13.83
C SER A 210 -26.19 -7.12 14.29
N GLY A 211 -27.51 -7.05 14.49
CA GLY A 211 -28.23 -5.80 14.71
C GLY A 211 -28.26 -4.91 13.45
N GLY A 212 -29.05 -3.84 13.49
CA GLY A 212 -29.14 -2.88 12.38
C GLY A 212 -29.78 -3.41 11.10
N PHE A 213 -29.48 -2.77 9.97
CA PHE A 213 -30.10 -3.07 8.68
C PHE A 213 -29.44 -4.23 7.92
N LEU A 214 -28.25 -4.68 8.34
CA LEU A 214 -27.59 -5.90 7.85
C LEU A 214 -27.72 -7.07 8.83
N ASP A 215 -28.62 -7.01 9.81
CA ASP A 215 -28.76 -8.08 10.80
C ASP A 215 -28.93 -9.46 10.15
N GLY A 216 -28.15 -10.43 10.62
CA GLY A 216 -28.15 -11.81 10.11
C GLY A 216 -27.49 -12.02 8.74
N GLN A 217 -27.02 -10.95 8.08
CA GLN A 217 -26.31 -11.08 6.81
C GLN A 217 -24.91 -11.63 7.01
N ARG A 218 -24.43 -12.38 6.00
CA ARG A 218 -23.07 -12.90 5.95
C ARG A 218 -22.44 -12.57 4.61
N GLY A 219 -21.29 -11.90 4.64
CA GLY A 219 -20.40 -11.74 3.50
C GLY A 219 -19.43 -12.92 3.39
N SER A 220 -19.09 -13.28 2.16
CA SER A 220 -18.14 -14.34 1.80
C SER A 220 -17.14 -13.82 0.77
N GLY A 221 -15.96 -14.46 0.69
CA GLY A 221 -14.90 -14.03 -0.21
C GLY A 221 -14.32 -12.66 0.17
N VAL A 222 -14.23 -12.37 1.47
CA VAL A 222 -13.71 -11.10 1.98
C VAL A 222 -12.28 -10.88 1.50
N SER A 223 -12.02 -9.70 0.96
CA SER A 223 -10.72 -9.24 0.46
C SER A 223 -10.63 -7.72 0.53
N ALA A 224 -9.47 -7.16 0.18
CA ALA A 224 -9.27 -5.71 0.11
C ALA A 224 -10.18 -5.01 -0.92
N GLU A 225 -10.71 -5.78 -1.88
CA GLU A 225 -11.62 -5.34 -2.94
C GLU A 225 -13.08 -5.40 -2.52
N GLY A 226 -13.41 -6.11 -1.43
CA GLY A 226 -14.78 -6.26 -0.96
C GLY A 226 -15.17 -7.70 -0.61
N PHE A 227 -16.48 -7.95 -0.61
CA PHE A 227 -17.08 -9.26 -0.33
C PHE A 227 -18.46 -9.40 -0.97
N ALA A 228 -18.95 -10.65 -1.11
CA ALA A 228 -20.29 -10.95 -1.59
C ALA A 228 -21.21 -11.35 -0.43
N ILE A 229 -22.35 -10.67 -0.25
CA ILE A 229 -23.40 -11.09 0.71
C ILE A 229 -24.23 -12.24 0.12
N THR A 230 -24.50 -12.18 -1.18
CA THR A 230 -25.18 -13.24 -1.95
C THR A 230 -24.58 -13.30 -3.35
N ASP A 231 -24.97 -14.29 -4.16
CA ASP A 231 -24.54 -14.39 -5.56
C ASP A 231 -24.95 -13.18 -6.42
N THR A 232 -25.90 -12.38 -5.94
CA THR A 232 -26.42 -11.20 -6.65
C THR A 232 -26.12 -9.89 -5.94
N VAL A 233 -25.41 -9.90 -4.80
CA VAL A 233 -25.11 -8.71 -3.99
C VAL A 233 -23.66 -8.72 -3.53
N SER A 234 -22.91 -7.70 -3.94
CA SER A 234 -21.51 -7.49 -3.56
C SER A 234 -21.30 -6.12 -2.95
N CYS A 235 -20.36 -6.01 -2.01
CA CYS A 235 -19.98 -4.78 -1.36
C CYS A 235 -18.50 -4.53 -1.58
N GLU A 236 -18.14 -3.32 -2.00
CA GLU A 236 -16.75 -2.88 -2.22
C GLU A 236 -16.47 -1.62 -1.40
N PRO A 237 -15.23 -1.39 -0.94
CA PRO A 237 -14.87 -0.15 -0.26
C PRO A 237 -14.96 1.07 -1.20
N TYR A 238 -15.46 2.20 -0.69
CA TYR A 238 -15.57 3.49 -1.40
C TYR A 238 -14.42 4.46 -1.06
#